data_AF-A0A527HDW3-F1
#
_entry.id   AF-A0A527HDW3-F1
#
_cell.length_a   1.000
_cell.length_b   1.000
_cell.length_c   1.000
_cell.angle_alpha   90.00
_cell.angle_beta   90.00
_cell.angle_gamma   90.00
#
_symmetry.space_group_name_H-M   'P 1'
#
loop_
_entity.id
_entity.type
_entity.pdbx_description
1 polymer ?
#
loop_
_entity_poly.entity_id
_entity_poly.type
_entity_poly.pdbx_seq_one_letter_code
_entity_poly.pdbx_strand_id
1 'polypeptide(L)'
;YGVQVARLAGLPEAVVDRAKEVLHQLEEGEVSGKTNRLVDDLPLFSVAVKREAPKPPKSDALGMALGEINPDEMTPREALEALYRLKGLAGI
;
A
#
# COMPACT_ATOMS: atom_id res chain seq x y z
N TYR A 1 -0.64 18.42 1.26
CA TYR A 1 0.48 17.60 1.78
C TYR A 1 0.05 16.37 2.59
N GLY A 2 -0.96 16.42 3.47
CA GLY A 2 -1.36 15.28 4.32
C GLY A 2 -1.71 13.98 3.57
N VAL A 3 -2.45 14.07 2.46
CA VAL A 3 -2.83 12.91 1.61
C VAL A 3 -1.59 12.20 1.02
N GLN A 4 -0.53 12.94 0.74
CA GLN A 4 0.70 12.40 0.19
C GLN A 4 1.55 11.68 1.24
N VAL A 5 1.50 12.12 2.50
CA VAL A 5 2.14 11.41 3.63
C VAL A 5 1.37 10.14 3.97
N ALA A 6 0.04 10.16 3.90
CA ALA A 6 -0.79 8.96 4.08
C ALA A 6 -0.45 7.84 3.08
N ARG A 7 -0.15 8.20 1.83
CA ARG A 7 0.34 7.25 0.82
C ARG A 7 1.71 6.64 1.20
N LEU A 8 2.61 7.44 1.76
CA LEU A 8 3.92 6.96 2.24
C LEU A 8 3.79 6.08 3.49
N ALA A 9 2.74 6.28 4.28
CA ALA A 9 2.39 5.45 5.44
C ALA A 9 1.70 4.12 5.07
N GLY A 10 1.57 3.81 3.78
CA GLY A 10 1.04 2.53 3.29
C GLY A 10 -0.49 2.42 3.33
N LEU A 11 -1.21 3.55 3.40
CA LEU A 11 -2.67 3.50 3.28
C LEU A 11 -3.09 2.96 1.90
N PRO A 12 -4.21 2.20 1.80
CA PRO A 12 -4.70 1.67 0.53
C PRO A 12 -4.97 2.78 -0.50
N GLU A 13 -4.65 2.51 -1.77
CA GLU A 13 -4.79 3.46 -2.89
C GLU A 13 -6.20 4.05 -2.98
N ALA A 14 -7.23 3.20 -2.83
CA ALA A 14 -8.64 3.60 -2.80
C ALA A 14 -8.97 4.64 -1.71
N VAL A 15 -8.28 4.60 -0.56
CA VAL A 15 -8.47 5.56 0.55
C VAL A 15 -7.82 6.90 0.20
N VAL A 16 -6.62 6.86 -0.39
CA VAL A 16 -5.88 8.05 -0.81
C VAL A 16 -6.62 8.80 -1.92
N ASP A 17 -7.17 8.09 -2.89
CA ASP A 17 -7.88 8.71 -4.02
C ASP A 17 -9.20 9.34 -3.59
N ARG A 18 -9.97 8.67 -2.72
CA ARG A 18 -11.18 9.27 -2.16
C ARG A 18 -10.87 10.52 -1.32
N ALA A 19 -9.78 10.52 -0.55
CA ALA A 19 -9.37 11.69 0.22
C ALA A 19 -9.03 12.90 -0.68
N LYS A 20 -8.49 12.67 -1.89
CA LYS A 20 -8.29 13.74 -2.89
C LYS A 20 -9.61 14.27 -3.42
N GLU A 21 -10.57 13.40 -3.73
CA GLU A 21 -11.90 13.81 -4.22
C GLU A 21 -12.64 14.67 -3.18
N VAL A 22 -12.60 14.26 -1.91
CA VAL A 22 -13.22 15.03 -0.83
C VAL A 22 -12.51 16.37 -0.64
N LEU A 23 -11.17 16.39 -0.70
CA LEU A 23 -10.41 17.64 -0.62
C LEU A 23 -10.77 18.59 -1.77
N HIS A 24 -10.89 18.08 -2.99
CA HIS A 24 -11.30 18.84 -4.17
C HIS A 24 -12.71 19.43 -3.99
N GLN A 25 -13.68 18.64 -3.49
CA GLN A 25 -15.03 19.12 -3.20
C GLN A 25 -15.06 20.21 -2.12
N LEU A 26 -14.16 20.13 -1.13
CA LEU A 26 -14.02 21.14 -0.09
C LEU A 26 -13.33 22.42 -0.62
N GLU A 27 -12.39 22.29 -1.55
CA GLU A 27 -11.70 23.40 -2.22
C GLU A 27 -12.60 24.13 -3.23
N GLU A 28 -13.53 23.42 -3.89
CA GLU A 28 -14.47 23.97 -4.88
C GLU A 28 -15.68 24.73 -4.28
N GLY A 29 -15.89 24.65 -2.97
CA GLY A 29 -16.74 25.62 -2.26
C GLY A 29 -18.18 25.21 -1.94
N GLU A 30 -18.36 24.25 -1.02
CA GLU A 30 -19.59 24.17 -0.21
C GLU A 30 -19.30 23.79 1.25
N VAL A 31 -18.76 24.71 2.06
CA VAL A 31 -19.00 24.66 3.52
C VAL A 31 -19.18 26.06 4.11
N SER A 32 -20.27 26.72 3.71
CA SER A 32 -21.03 27.52 4.67
C SER A 32 -22.38 26.81 4.86
N GLY A 33 -22.45 25.89 5.83
CA GLY A 33 -23.73 25.44 6.38
C GLY A 33 -24.22 24.00 6.14
N LYS A 34 -23.41 23.06 5.63
CA LYS A 34 -23.85 21.65 5.42
C LYS A 34 -22.98 20.57 6.06
N THR A 35 -22.13 20.91 7.03
CA THR A 35 -21.27 19.95 7.74
C THR A 35 -22.05 18.80 8.38
N ASN A 36 -23.35 18.98 8.66
CA ASN A 36 -24.20 17.99 9.31
C ASN A 36 -24.96 17.05 8.35
N ARG A 37 -24.93 17.26 7.02
CA ARG A 37 -25.64 16.37 6.06
C ARG A 37 -24.73 15.40 5.31
N LEU A 38 -23.44 15.71 5.21
CA LEU A 38 -22.45 14.85 4.57
C LEU A 38 -21.99 13.67 5.46
N VAL A 39 -22.29 13.73 6.77
CA VAL A 39 -21.98 12.65 7.73
C VAL A 39 -23.09 11.59 7.77
N ASP A 40 -24.34 11.98 7.54
CA ASP A 40 -25.48 11.04 7.66
C ASP A 40 -25.72 10.20 6.40
N ASP A 41 -25.20 10.63 5.25
CA ASP A 41 -25.30 9.86 4.00
C ASP A 41 -24.07 8.98 3.78
N LEU A 42 -23.25 8.76 4.81
CA LEU A 42 -22.02 7.98 4.81
C LEU A 42 -22.31 6.48 4.74
N PRO A 43 -22.20 5.85 3.55
CA PRO A 43 -22.07 4.42 3.43
C PRO A 43 -20.56 4.17 3.54
N LEU A 44 -19.92 4.63 4.63
CA LEU A 44 -18.46 4.66 4.79
C LEU A 44 -17.84 3.25 4.67
N PHE A 45 -18.68 2.21 4.70
CA PHE A 45 -18.34 0.80 4.48
C PHE A 45 -19.16 0.12 3.38
N SER A 46 -20.07 0.81 2.70
CA SER A 46 -20.95 0.24 1.66
C SER A 46 -20.40 0.43 0.25
N VAL A 47 -19.13 0.85 0.13
CA VAL A 47 -18.37 0.53 -1.07
C VAL A 47 -18.36 -0.98 -1.13
N ALA A 48 -19.27 -1.54 -1.92
CA ALA A 48 -19.11 -2.87 -2.49
C ALA A 48 -17.65 -2.89 -2.92
N VAL A 49 -16.82 -3.63 -2.18
CA VAL A 49 -15.43 -3.82 -2.50
C VAL A 49 -15.51 -4.44 -3.87
N LYS A 50 -15.43 -3.58 -4.90
CA LYS A 50 -15.10 -3.97 -6.25
C LYS A 50 -13.70 -4.47 -5.99
N ARG A 51 -13.63 -5.76 -5.65
CA ARG A 51 -12.41 -6.52 -5.50
C ARG A 51 -11.75 -6.25 -6.82
N GLU A 52 -10.85 -5.27 -6.84
CA GLU A 52 -9.84 -5.22 -7.87
C GLU A 52 -9.33 -6.65 -7.88
N ALA A 53 -9.55 -7.33 -9.01
CA ALA A 53 -9.05 -8.68 -9.17
C ALA A 53 -7.61 -8.63 -8.65
N PRO A 54 -7.26 -9.46 -7.65
CA PRO A 54 -5.99 -9.32 -6.95
C PRO A 54 -4.94 -9.16 -8.03
N LYS A 55 -4.28 -7.99 -8.07
CA LYS A 55 -3.19 -7.76 -9.03
C LYS A 55 -2.33 -9.02 -8.90
N PRO A 56 -2.10 -9.77 -10.01
CA PRO A 56 -1.37 -11.02 -9.92
C PRO A 56 -0.12 -10.70 -9.11
N PRO A 57 0.17 -11.47 -8.05
CA PRO A 57 1.26 -11.14 -7.16
C PRO A 57 2.47 -10.90 -8.07
N LYS A 58 3.06 -9.69 -7.97
CA LYS A 58 4.38 -9.47 -8.56
C LYS A 58 5.19 -10.67 -8.10
N SER A 59 5.76 -11.43 -9.03
CA SER A 59 6.50 -12.66 -8.72
C SER A 59 7.35 -12.39 -7.49
N ASP A 60 7.02 -13.02 -6.36
CA ASP A 60 7.67 -12.78 -5.08
C ASP A 60 9.00 -13.55 -5.06
N ALA A 61 9.85 -13.25 -6.04
CA ALA A 61 11.13 -13.91 -6.23
C ALA A 61 12.03 -13.71 -5.01
N LEU A 62 11.88 -12.57 -4.32
CA LEU A 62 12.61 -12.29 -3.08
C LEU A 62 12.10 -13.17 -1.93
N GLY A 63 10.79 -13.25 -1.71
CA GLY A 63 10.21 -14.11 -0.67
C GLY A 63 10.49 -15.59 -0.90
N MET A 64 10.44 -16.05 -2.15
CA MET A 64 10.82 -17.41 -2.52
C MET A 64 12.30 -17.69 -2.24
N ALA A 65 13.20 -16.81 -2.68
CA ALA A 65 14.64 -16.95 -2.44
C ALA A 65 15.00 -16.88 -0.95
N LEU A 66 14.28 -16.08 -0.15
CA LEU A 66 14.43 -16.05 1.31
C LEU A 66 13.99 -17.36 1.97
N GLY A 67 12.89 -17.94 1.51
CA GLY A 67 12.37 -19.19 2.05
C GLY A 67 13.26 -20.41 1.82
N GLU A 68 14.13 -20.36 0.81
CA GLU A 68 15.10 -21.42 0.50
C GLU A 68 16.39 -21.35 1.35
N ILE A 69 16.61 -20.26 2.09
CA ILE A 69 17.83 -20.06 2.87
C ILE A 69 17.71 -20.78 4.21
N ASN A 70 18.66 -21.67 4.47
CA ASN A 70 18.88 -22.28 5.79
C ASN A 70 20.24 -21.83 6.36
N PRO A 71 20.28 -20.80 7.22
CA PRO A 71 21.54 -20.27 7.75
C PRO A 71 22.35 -21.28 8.57
N ASP A 72 21.68 -22.24 9.19
CA ASP A 72 22.33 -23.24 10.06
C ASP A 72 23.15 -24.28 9.27
N GLU A 73 22.84 -24.44 7.98
CA GLU A 73 23.54 -25.36 7.07
C GLU A 73 24.53 -24.63 6.15
N MET A 74 24.71 -23.32 6.32
CA MET A 74 25.60 -22.52 5.49
C MET A 74 26.92 -22.23 6.18
N THR A 75 28.01 -22.30 5.41
CA THR A 75 29.26 -21.68 5.80
C THR A 75 29.13 -20.14 5.77
N PRO A 76 29.96 -19.40 6.53
CA PRO A 76 29.92 -17.93 6.51
C PRO A 76 30.05 -17.31 5.12
N ARG A 77 30.78 -17.98 4.20
CA ARG A 77 30.93 -17.55 2.82
C ARG A 77 29.64 -17.74 2.02
N GLU A 78 29.00 -18.89 2.15
CA GLU A 78 27.73 -19.19 1.46
C GLU A 78 26.62 -18.25 1.93
N ALA A 79 26.56 -17.96 3.23
CA ALA A 79 25.64 -16.98 3.78
C ALA A 79 25.86 -15.58 3.16
N LEU A 80 27.12 -15.15 3.02
CA LEU A 80 27.45 -13.88 2.39
C LEU A 80 27.04 -13.86 0.90
N GLU A 81 27.30 -14.93 0.16
CA GLU A 81 26.89 -15.07 -1.24
C GLU A 81 25.36 -15.05 -1.40
N ALA A 82 24.62 -15.67 -0.48
CA ALA A 82 23.17 -15.61 -0.44
C ALA A 82 22.65 -14.19 -0.19
N LEU A 83 23.26 -13.43 0.72
CA LEU A 83 22.92 -12.02 0.96
C LEU A 83 23.13 -11.15 -0.29
N TYR A 84 24.22 -11.34 -1.03
CA TYR A 84 24.44 -10.63 -2.29
C TYR A 84 23.39 -10.98 -3.34
N ARG A 85 23.00 -12.26 -3.42
CA ARG A 85 21.94 -12.71 -4.33
C ARG A 85 20.60 -12.05 -4.00
N LEU A 86 20.23 -12.00 -2.72
CA LEU A 86 19.02 -11.32 -2.25
C LEU A 86 19.04 -9.82 -2.57
N LYS A 87 20.19 -9.17 -2.39
CA LYS A 87 20.36 -7.75 -2.73
C LYS A 87 20.10 -7.48 -4.21
N GLY A 88 20.60 -8.34 -5.10
CA GLY A 88 20.33 -8.27 -6.54
C GLY A 88 18.84 -8.44 -6.88
N LEU A 89 18.14 -9.35 -6.21
CA LEU A 89 16.69 -9.56 -6.37
C LEU A 89 15.87 -8.38 -5.85
N ALA A 90 16.34 -7.70 -4.80
CA ALA A 90 15.69 -6.52 -4.23
C ALA A 90 15.92 -5.22 -5.04
N GLY A 91 16.86 -5.23 -6.00
CA GLY A 91 17.20 -4.06 -6.82
C GLY A 91 17.91 -2.94 -6.04
N ILE A 92 18.66 -3.29 -4.99
CA ILE A 92 19.41 -2.37 -4.09
C ILE A 92 20.92 -2.49 -4.34
#